data_AF-A0A5C6E387-F1
#
_entry.id   AF-A0A5C6E387-F1
#
_cell.length_a   1.000
_cell.length_b   1.000
_cell.length_c   1.000
_cell.angle_alpha   90.00
_cell.angle_beta   90.00
_cell.angle_gamma   90.00
#
_symmetry.space_group_name_H-M   'P 1'
#
loop_
_entity.id
_entity.type
_entity.pdbx_description
1 polymer ?
#
loop_
_entity_poly.entity_id
_entity_poly.type
_entity_poly.pdbx_seq_one_letter_code
_entity_poly.pdbx_strand_id
1 'polypeptide(L)'
;MAKKQPAKLPATVTRRLGKVSDVDLAKESGIDLETIRTARQIRGIQPRLWTAWKAKDIKLLGTMSDVEVAKRVGVTKTAVCRKRQSLGIEPYGESRKQARHRWTKKQLAWLGKISDAEVGRRVGLDATTVATKRESLGIEATRKGRAARKWSKKELSWLGKLPDAEIARRMKIGRRKVIVKRRLLGIENPTVAAAKARWTPEVIKMLGKMPDAVVSEKTGIPKSAISAYRSRHNIRIKRKQHVWTREDIEILGKKSDAAIAKKLGLKPSTVAAKRRRFKLPTAKGK
;
A
#
# COMPACT_ATOMS: atom_id res chain seq x y z
N MET A 1 7.19 -17.10 19.94
CA MET A 1 7.41 -17.37 18.51
C MET A 1 8.61 -18.27 18.38
N ALA A 2 8.50 -19.39 17.66
CA ALA A 2 9.59 -20.35 17.52
C ALA A 2 10.74 -19.69 16.75
N LYS A 3 11.91 -19.59 17.38
CA LYS A 3 13.15 -19.21 16.69
C LYS A 3 13.42 -20.30 15.66
N LYS A 4 13.07 -20.07 14.38
CA LYS A 4 13.54 -20.92 13.28
C LYS A 4 15.05 -21.02 13.44
N GLN A 5 15.58 -22.22 13.66
CA GLN A 5 17.02 -22.42 13.60
C GLN A 5 17.47 -21.95 12.21
N PRO A 6 18.45 -21.03 12.12
CA PRO A 6 18.85 -20.49 10.83
C PRO A 6 19.43 -21.62 9.99
N ALA A 7 19.03 -21.67 8.71
CA ALA A 7 19.66 -22.55 7.73
C ALA A 7 21.19 -22.35 7.79
N LYS A 8 21.96 -23.45 7.80
CA LYS A 8 23.42 -23.38 7.77
C LYS A 8 23.84 -22.70 6.46
N LEU A 9 24.27 -21.45 6.55
CA LEU A 9 24.86 -20.74 5.42
C LEU A 9 26.20 -21.39 5.07
N PRO A 10 26.56 -21.49 3.77
CA PRO A 10 27.89 -21.89 3.35
C PRO A 10 28.97 -21.04 4.02
N ALA A 11 30.13 -21.64 4.32
CA ALA A 11 31.24 -20.94 4.96
C ALA A 11 31.70 -19.71 4.14
N THR A 12 31.60 -19.81 2.80
CA THR A 12 31.89 -18.74 1.84
C THR A 12 30.99 -17.51 2.06
N VAL A 13 29.69 -17.72 2.26
CA VAL A 13 28.70 -16.65 2.50
C VAL A 13 28.87 -16.10 3.92
N THR A 14 29.08 -16.99 4.90
CA THR A 14 29.25 -16.61 6.31
C THR A 14 30.44 -15.66 6.52
N ARG A 15 31.57 -15.89 5.83
CA ARG A 15 32.76 -15.02 5.88
C ARG A 15 32.55 -13.64 5.26
N ARG A 16 31.53 -13.49 4.39
CA ARG A 16 31.22 -12.26 3.65
C ARG A 16 30.07 -11.45 4.27
N LEU A 17 29.35 -12.01 5.26
CA LEU A 17 28.33 -11.30 6.03
C LEU A 17 28.94 -10.02 6.64
N GLY A 18 28.30 -8.86 6.41
CA GLY A 18 28.79 -7.56 6.88
C GLY A 18 29.92 -6.94 6.05
N LYS A 19 30.63 -7.71 5.20
CA LYS A 19 31.65 -7.19 4.27
C LYS A 19 31.06 -6.76 2.92
N VAL A 20 30.01 -7.46 2.48
CA VAL A 20 29.24 -7.21 1.26
C VAL A 20 27.81 -6.83 1.67
N SER A 21 27.08 -6.09 0.83
CA SER A 21 25.67 -5.79 1.15
C SER A 21 24.86 -7.09 1.19
N ASP A 22 23.89 -7.18 2.11
CA ASP A 22 23.02 -8.37 2.21
C ASP A 22 22.29 -8.64 0.86
N VAL A 23 22.05 -7.59 0.06
CA VAL A 23 21.41 -7.67 -1.26
C VAL A 23 22.34 -8.26 -2.32
N ASP A 24 23.58 -7.78 -2.39
CA ASP A 24 24.56 -8.28 -3.36
C ASP A 24 24.97 -9.70 -3.00
N LEU A 25 25.12 -9.99 -1.71
CA LEU A 25 25.41 -11.34 -1.22
C LEU A 25 24.28 -12.31 -1.54
N ALA A 26 23.02 -11.89 -1.45
CA ALA A 26 21.85 -12.69 -1.85
C ALA A 26 21.86 -12.99 -3.35
N LYS A 27 22.16 -11.98 -4.19
CA LYS A 27 22.24 -12.14 -5.64
C LYS A 27 23.37 -13.07 -6.07
N GLU A 28 24.56 -12.92 -5.49
CA GLU A 28 25.73 -13.72 -5.85
C GLU A 28 25.67 -15.17 -5.35
N SER A 29 25.05 -15.41 -4.19
CA SER A 29 24.98 -16.75 -3.61
C SER A 29 23.71 -17.52 -3.98
N GLY A 30 22.73 -16.85 -4.61
CA GLY A 30 21.40 -17.43 -4.88
C GLY A 30 20.58 -17.71 -3.63
N ILE A 31 21.00 -17.20 -2.46
CA ILE A 31 20.33 -17.42 -1.17
C ILE A 31 19.34 -16.28 -0.92
N ASP A 32 18.19 -16.63 -0.36
CA ASP A 32 17.16 -15.67 0.02
C ASP A 32 17.70 -14.56 0.96
N LEU A 33 17.31 -13.32 0.64
CA LEU A 33 17.76 -12.11 1.34
C LEU A 33 17.44 -12.13 2.84
N GLU A 34 16.28 -12.68 3.21
CA GLU A 34 15.84 -12.72 4.61
C GLU A 34 16.65 -13.76 5.41
N THR A 35 17.07 -14.84 4.76
CA THR A 35 17.97 -15.83 5.33
C THR A 35 19.35 -15.24 5.65
N ILE A 36 19.91 -14.45 4.74
CA ILE A 36 21.18 -13.72 4.94
C ILE A 36 21.05 -12.68 6.06
N ARG A 37 19.97 -11.88 6.05
CA ARG A 37 19.70 -10.88 7.11
C ARG A 37 19.56 -11.51 8.49
N THR A 38 18.81 -12.60 8.59
CA THR A 38 18.62 -13.34 9.84
C THR A 38 19.95 -13.91 10.34
N ALA A 39 20.72 -14.54 9.44
CA ALA A 39 22.02 -15.11 9.78
C ALA A 39 23.05 -14.05 10.21
N ARG A 40 23.00 -12.86 9.63
CA ARG A 40 23.78 -11.69 10.04
C ARG A 40 23.36 -11.20 11.44
N GLN A 41 22.07 -11.01 11.67
CA GLN A 41 21.51 -10.52 12.93
C GLN A 41 21.79 -11.47 14.11
N ILE A 42 21.64 -12.78 13.90
CA ILE A 42 21.95 -13.80 14.92
C ILE A 42 23.43 -13.76 15.33
N ARG A 43 24.32 -13.45 14.38
CA ARG A 43 25.76 -13.32 14.62
C ARG A 43 26.18 -11.94 15.15
N GLY A 44 25.22 -11.04 15.39
CA GLY A 44 25.50 -9.67 15.85
C GLY A 44 26.30 -8.81 14.88
N ILE A 45 26.50 -9.27 13.64
CA ILE A 45 27.29 -8.56 12.63
C ILE A 45 26.44 -7.39 12.14
N GLN A 46 26.96 -6.16 12.18
CA GLN A 46 26.21 -5.02 11.66
C GLN A 46 26.09 -5.08 10.13
N PRO A 47 24.97 -4.64 9.53
CA PRO A 47 24.87 -4.58 8.08
C PRO A 47 25.88 -3.54 7.56
N ARG A 48 26.51 -3.83 6.42
CA ARG A 48 27.49 -2.94 5.77
C ARG A 48 27.01 -1.50 5.60
N LEU A 49 25.69 -1.29 5.57
CA LEU A 49 25.05 0.03 5.46
C LEU A 49 25.21 0.93 6.70
N TRP A 50 25.89 0.47 7.76
CA TRP A 50 26.44 1.33 8.80
C TRP A 50 27.91 1.64 8.52
N THR A 51 28.19 2.32 7.42
CA THR A 51 29.56 2.74 7.11
C THR A 51 29.98 3.78 8.14
N ALA A 52 30.97 3.46 8.96
CA ALA A 52 31.76 4.48 9.66
C ALA A 52 32.39 5.37 8.59
N TRP A 53 31.87 6.60 8.45
CA TRP A 53 32.37 7.57 7.49
C TRP A 53 33.85 7.84 7.76
N LYS A 54 34.73 7.41 6.85
CA LYS A 54 36.16 7.69 6.97
C LYS A 54 36.42 9.14 6.61
N ALA A 55 37.48 9.75 7.15
CA ALA A 55 37.86 11.13 6.85
C ALA A 55 37.96 11.39 5.33
N LYS A 56 38.47 10.42 4.56
CA LYS A 56 38.53 10.49 3.10
C LYS A 56 37.16 10.54 2.41
N ASP A 57 36.16 9.85 2.95
CA ASP A 57 34.81 9.81 2.37
C ASP A 57 34.04 11.08 2.70
N ILE A 58 34.31 11.67 3.88
CA ILE A 58 33.76 12.96 4.30
C ILE A 58 34.28 14.08 3.39
N LYS A 59 35.56 14.06 3.00
CA LYS A 59 36.16 15.04 2.09
C LYS A 59 35.52 15.05 0.69
N LEU A 60 34.84 13.96 0.29
CA LEU A 60 34.10 13.90 -0.97
C LEU A 60 32.73 14.60 -0.92
N LEU A 61 32.14 14.74 0.28
CA LEU A 61 30.84 15.39 0.46
C LEU A 61 30.95 16.87 0.07
N GLY A 62 30.08 17.34 -0.83
CA GLY A 62 30.07 18.73 -1.31
C GLY A 62 31.02 19.01 -2.49
N THR A 63 31.91 18.07 -2.86
CA THR A 63 32.82 18.22 -4.02
C THR A 63 32.26 17.65 -5.32
N MET A 64 31.29 16.73 -5.22
CA MET A 64 30.61 16.09 -6.35
C MET A 64 29.19 15.69 -5.91
N SER A 65 28.34 15.29 -6.87
CA SER A 65 26.92 15.05 -6.57
C SER A 65 26.72 13.91 -5.56
N ASP A 66 25.68 13.98 -4.73
CA ASP A 66 25.36 12.93 -3.75
C ASP A 66 25.19 11.54 -4.41
N VAL A 67 24.88 11.49 -5.70
CA VAL A 67 24.76 10.25 -6.50
C VAL A 67 26.14 9.66 -6.82
N GLU A 68 27.10 10.50 -7.20
CA GLU A 68 28.47 10.08 -7.52
C GLU A 68 29.22 9.66 -6.26
N VAL A 69 29.09 10.43 -5.16
CA VAL A 69 29.63 10.03 -3.86
C VAL A 69 29.05 8.69 -3.43
N ALA A 70 27.73 8.49 -3.60
CA ALA A 70 27.07 7.23 -3.28
C ALA A 70 27.65 6.03 -4.04
N LYS A 71 27.89 6.19 -5.35
CA LYS A 71 28.54 5.15 -6.18
C LYS A 71 29.96 4.86 -5.72
N ARG A 72 30.75 5.91 -5.41
CA ARG A 72 32.17 5.78 -5.05
C ARG A 72 32.40 5.20 -3.65
N VAL A 73 31.56 5.58 -2.69
CA VAL A 73 31.62 5.10 -1.30
C VAL A 73 30.84 3.78 -1.12
N GLY A 74 29.97 3.43 -2.07
CA GLY A 74 29.17 2.21 -2.04
C GLY A 74 28.00 2.29 -1.03
N VAL A 75 27.40 3.47 -0.89
CA VAL A 75 26.26 3.76 0.00
C VAL A 75 25.07 4.29 -0.79
N THR A 76 23.90 4.40 -0.16
CA THR A 76 22.74 5.02 -0.82
C THR A 76 22.90 6.53 -0.91
N LYS A 77 22.36 7.15 -1.98
CA LYS A 77 22.26 8.63 -2.10
C LYS A 77 21.66 9.28 -0.85
N THR A 78 20.66 8.62 -0.25
CA THR A 78 19.99 9.09 0.96
C THR A 78 20.93 9.10 2.17
N ALA A 79 21.84 8.14 2.31
CA ALA A 79 22.84 8.12 3.37
C ALA A 79 23.87 9.25 3.20
N VAL A 80 24.33 9.49 1.96
CA VAL A 80 25.20 10.63 1.62
C VAL A 80 24.53 11.95 1.96
N CYS A 81 23.29 12.15 1.51
CA CYS A 81 22.53 13.37 1.78
C CYS A 81 22.37 13.62 3.28
N ARG A 82 22.02 12.59 4.06
CA ARG A 82 21.91 12.69 5.53
C ARG A 82 23.24 13.03 6.19
N LYS A 83 24.33 12.40 5.78
CA LYS A 83 25.65 12.70 6.36
C LYS A 83 26.10 14.12 6.02
N ARG A 84 25.94 14.52 4.76
CA ARG A 84 26.22 15.87 4.28
C ARG A 84 25.45 16.91 5.09
N GLN A 85 24.15 16.70 5.29
CA GLN A 85 23.30 17.55 6.13
C GLN A 85 23.75 17.58 7.59
N SER A 86 24.12 16.43 8.18
CA SER A 86 24.60 16.40 9.58
C SER A 86 25.92 17.13 9.80
N LEU A 87 26.72 17.31 8.74
CA LEU A 87 27.98 18.05 8.75
C LEU A 87 27.80 19.50 8.26
N GLY A 88 26.57 19.94 7.98
CA GLY A 88 26.30 21.30 7.48
C GLY A 88 26.85 21.60 6.09
N ILE A 89 27.29 20.59 5.33
CA ILE A 89 27.87 20.79 4.00
C ILE A 89 26.74 21.04 3.00
N GLU A 90 26.85 22.02 2.11
CA GLU A 90 25.84 22.27 1.08
C GLU A 90 25.84 21.19 -0.03
N PRO A 91 24.71 20.91 -0.70
CA PRO A 91 24.69 19.96 -1.81
C PRO A 91 25.59 20.45 -2.93
N TYR A 92 26.32 19.54 -3.58
CA TYR A 92 27.08 19.89 -4.77
C TYR A 92 26.14 20.24 -5.94
N GLY A 93 26.32 21.44 -6.49
CA GLY A 93 25.55 22.00 -7.59
C GLY A 93 24.51 23.03 -7.15
N GLU A 94 23.83 23.63 -8.14
CA GLU A 94 22.77 24.60 -7.89
C GLU A 94 21.61 23.95 -7.11
N SER A 95 21.15 24.62 -6.06
CA SER A 95 19.92 24.23 -5.37
C SER A 95 18.74 24.17 -6.36
N ARG A 96 17.71 23.38 -6.06
CA ARG A 96 16.45 23.41 -6.85
C ARG A 96 15.86 24.82 -7.01
N LYS A 97 16.20 25.76 -6.13
CA LYS A 97 15.80 27.18 -6.23
C LYS A 97 16.68 27.95 -7.22
N GLN A 98 17.97 27.64 -7.32
CA GLN A 98 18.92 28.26 -8.27
C GLN A 98 18.75 27.69 -9.69
N ALA A 99 18.51 26.38 -9.82
CA ALA A 99 18.14 25.73 -11.08
C ALA A 99 16.73 26.11 -11.59
N ARG A 100 16.06 27.08 -10.96
CA ARG A 100 14.81 27.63 -11.48
C ARG A 100 15.12 28.39 -12.75
N HIS A 101 14.50 27.96 -13.84
CA HIS A 101 14.60 28.61 -15.14
C HIS A 101 14.43 30.12 -15.04
N ARG A 102 15.41 30.88 -15.57
CA ARG A 102 15.34 32.35 -15.65
C ARG A 102 14.45 32.74 -16.82
N TRP A 103 13.25 33.21 -16.50
CA TRP A 103 12.26 33.61 -17.48
C TRP A 103 12.67 34.90 -18.20
N THR A 104 12.83 34.83 -19.52
CA THR A 104 13.09 36.01 -20.34
C THR A 104 11.79 36.75 -20.65
N LYS A 105 11.86 38.06 -20.94
CA LYS A 105 10.68 38.87 -21.33
C LYS A 105 9.90 38.24 -22.51
N LYS A 106 10.63 37.65 -23.48
CA LYS A 106 10.05 36.95 -24.64
C LYS A 106 9.26 35.69 -24.23
N GLN A 107 9.78 34.91 -23.28
CA GLN A 107 9.10 33.71 -22.77
C GLN A 107 7.88 34.06 -21.91
N LEU A 108 7.97 35.14 -21.12
CA LEU A 108 6.83 35.65 -20.36
C LEU A 108 5.69 36.11 -21.28
N ALA A 109 6.02 36.74 -22.42
CA ALA A 109 5.03 37.17 -23.41
C ALA A 109 4.28 36.01 -24.10
N TRP A 110 4.77 34.76 -23.99
CA TRP A 110 4.09 33.57 -24.49
C TRP A 110 3.05 33.01 -23.53
N LEU A 111 3.22 33.25 -22.22
CA LEU A 111 2.29 32.78 -21.19
C LEU A 111 0.90 33.40 -21.43
N GLY A 112 -0.14 32.56 -21.47
CA GLY A 112 -1.51 33.00 -21.73
C GLY A 112 -1.88 33.16 -23.21
N LYS A 113 -0.91 33.31 -24.13
CA LYS A 113 -1.17 33.37 -25.59
C LYS A 113 -1.16 31.99 -26.26
N ILE A 114 -0.26 31.13 -25.80
CA ILE A 114 -0.14 29.74 -26.26
C ILE A 114 -0.24 28.79 -25.07
N SER A 115 -0.55 27.52 -25.32
CA SER A 115 -0.74 26.54 -24.24
C SER A 115 0.55 26.30 -23.44
N ASP A 116 0.44 26.06 -22.13
CA ASP A 116 1.59 25.80 -21.26
C ASP A 116 2.46 24.63 -21.75
N ALA A 117 1.85 23.62 -22.41
CA ALA A 117 2.56 22.51 -23.03
C ALA A 117 3.41 22.92 -24.24
N GLU A 118 2.95 23.88 -25.04
CA GLU A 118 3.69 24.40 -26.19
C GLU A 118 4.83 25.33 -25.75
N VAL A 119 4.59 26.17 -24.74
CA VAL A 119 5.67 26.96 -24.11
C VAL A 119 6.73 26.03 -23.53
N GLY A 120 6.31 24.97 -22.83
CA GLY A 120 7.22 23.97 -22.26
C GLY A 120 8.11 23.33 -23.32
N ARG A 121 7.54 22.88 -24.45
CA ARG A 121 8.30 22.34 -25.58
C ARG A 121 9.32 23.33 -26.15
N ARG A 122 8.94 24.61 -26.32
CA ARG A 122 9.84 25.63 -26.89
C ARG A 122 10.97 26.05 -25.96
N VAL A 123 10.73 26.03 -24.65
CA VAL A 123 11.72 26.45 -23.64
C VAL A 123 12.55 25.25 -23.12
N GLY A 124 12.11 24.01 -23.39
CA GLY A 124 12.73 22.81 -22.85
C GLY A 124 12.35 22.55 -21.39
N LEU A 125 11.15 22.97 -20.98
CA LEU A 125 10.63 22.81 -19.62
C LEU A 125 9.38 21.94 -19.57
N ASP A 126 9.12 21.36 -18.40
CA ASP A 126 7.86 20.67 -18.13
C ASP A 126 6.69 21.67 -18.14
N ALA A 127 5.55 21.26 -18.72
CA ALA A 127 4.35 22.07 -18.82
C ALA A 127 3.85 22.55 -17.44
N THR A 128 4.08 21.77 -16.39
CA THR A 128 3.71 22.13 -15.02
C THR A 128 4.55 23.31 -14.52
N THR A 129 5.84 23.37 -14.86
CA THR A 129 6.72 24.48 -14.48
C THR A 129 6.26 25.79 -15.13
N VAL A 130 5.85 25.72 -16.39
CA VAL A 130 5.24 26.84 -17.12
C VAL A 130 3.92 27.26 -16.48
N ALA A 131 3.03 26.29 -16.19
CA ALA A 131 1.74 26.55 -15.55
C ALA A 131 1.90 27.23 -14.19
N THR A 132 2.82 26.76 -13.35
CA THR A 132 3.14 27.39 -12.06
C THR A 132 3.67 28.81 -12.23
N LYS A 133 4.53 29.07 -13.24
CA LYS A 133 4.99 30.44 -13.51
C LYS A 133 3.83 31.34 -13.98
N ARG A 134 3.01 30.86 -14.91
CA ARG A 134 1.83 31.57 -15.42
C ARG A 134 0.88 31.93 -14.27
N GLU A 135 0.59 30.98 -13.39
CA GLU A 135 -0.25 31.17 -12.20
C GLU A 135 0.36 32.15 -11.21
N SER A 136 1.68 32.12 -11.00
CA SER A 136 2.36 33.11 -10.14
C SER A 136 2.28 34.55 -10.66
N LEU A 137 2.01 34.71 -11.96
CA LEU A 137 1.82 36.01 -12.61
C LEU A 137 0.33 36.36 -12.79
N GLY A 138 -0.59 35.54 -12.27
CA GLY A 138 -2.03 35.76 -12.39
C GLY A 138 -2.58 35.65 -13.81
N ILE A 139 -1.80 35.10 -14.76
CA ILE A 139 -2.20 35.02 -16.16
C ILE A 139 -3.12 33.81 -16.33
N GLU A 140 -4.28 33.98 -16.96
CA GLU A 140 -5.16 32.84 -17.25
C GLU A 140 -4.56 31.91 -18.31
N ALA A 141 -4.80 30.60 -18.17
CA ALA A 141 -4.37 29.64 -19.18
C ALA A 141 -5.17 29.85 -20.47
N THR A 142 -4.49 29.79 -21.63
CA THR A 142 -5.15 29.63 -22.93
C THR A 142 -5.82 28.25 -22.96
N ARG A 143 -7.05 28.20 -22.46
CA ARG A 143 -7.88 26.99 -22.50
C ARG A 143 -8.52 26.90 -23.87
N LYS A 144 -7.76 26.41 -24.86
CA LYS A 144 -8.37 25.64 -25.95
C LYS A 144 -8.76 24.26 -25.40
N GLY A 145 -9.62 24.26 -24.38
CA GLY A 145 -10.20 23.04 -23.85
C GLY A 145 -10.98 22.38 -24.98
N ARG A 146 -10.86 21.06 -25.13
CA ARG A 146 -11.79 20.31 -25.98
C ARG A 146 -13.21 20.65 -25.50
N ALA A 147 -14.06 21.10 -26.42
CA ALA A 147 -15.44 21.47 -26.10
C ALA A 147 -16.09 20.36 -25.26
N ALA A 148 -16.81 20.76 -24.22
CA ALA A 148 -17.53 19.81 -23.40
C ALA A 148 -18.46 18.99 -24.30
N ARG A 149 -18.45 17.65 -24.14
CA ARG A 149 -19.39 16.79 -24.86
C ARG A 149 -20.81 17.26 -24.56
N LYS A 150 -21.57 17.55 -25.61
CA LYS A 150 -23.00 17.81 -25.51
C LYS A 150 -23.72 16.50 -25.23
N TRP A 151 -24.52 16.46 -24.17
CA TRP A 151 -25.35 15.32 -23.81
C TRP A 151 -26.69 15.44 -24.52
N SER A 152 -27.13 14.39 -25.22
CA SER A 152 -28.44 14.38 -25.86
C SER A 152 -29.56 14.15 -24.83
N LYS A 153 -30.80 14.52 -25.16
CA LYS A 153 -31.98 14.23 -24.30
C LYS A 153 -32.13 12.73 -24.01
N LYS A 154 -31.87 11.88 -25.01
CA LYS A 154 -31.87 10.40 -24.88
C LYS A 154 -30.79 9.89 -23.94
N GLU A 155 -29.60 10.50 -24.00
CA GLU A 155 -28.48 10.15 -23.10
C GLU A 155 -28.78 10.55 -21.64
N LEU A 156 -29.42 11.69 -21.44
CA LEU A 156 -29.85 12.16 -20.12
C LEU A 156 -30.95 11.27 -19.52
N SER A 157 -31.89 10.77 -20.33
CA SER A 157 -32.99 9.94 -19.83
C SER A 157 -32.55 8.57 -19.29
N TRP A 158 -31.34 8.11 -19.64
CA TRP A 158 -30.75 6.90 -19.10
C TRP A 158 -30.15 7.09 -17.70
N LEU A 159 -29.73 8.31 -17.36
CA LEU A 159 -29.17 8.63 -16.05
C LEU A 159 -30.25 8.43 -14.98
N GLY A 160 -29.99 7.55 -14.01
CA GLY A 160 -30.96 7.24 -12.95
C GLY A 160 -31.89 6.07 -13.27
N LYS A 161 -31.86 5.53 -14.49
CA LYS A 161 -32.56 4.30 -14.87
C LYS A 161 -31.60 3.13 -15.05
N LEU A 162 -30.44 3.39 -15.66
CA LEU A 162 -29.44 2.38 -15.95
C LEU A 162 -28.18 2.53 -15.06
N PRO A 163 -27.48 1.42 -14.77
CA PRO A 163 -26.16 1.46 -14.16
C PRO A 163 -25.13 2.20 -15.01
N ASP A 164 -24.16 2.86 -14.37
CA ASP A 164 -23.12 3.66 -15.05
C ASP A 164 -22.32 2.87 -16.06
N ALA A 165 -22.05 1.61 -15.75
CA ALA A 165 -21.29 0.71 -16.60
C ALA A 165 -22.04 0.44 -17.90
N GLU A 166 -23.37 0.27 -17.82
CA GLU A 166 -24.21 0.05 -18.98
C GLU A 166 -24.29 1.30 -19.85
N ILE A 167 -24.52 2.45 -19.21
CA ILE A 167 -24.55 3.74 -19.90
C ILE A 167 -23.22 4.00 -20.62
N ALA A 168 -22.10 3.77 -19.93
CA ALA A 168 -20.77 3.95 -20.48
C ALA A 168 -20.52 3.06 -21.70
N ARG A 169 -20.96 1.79 -21.64
CA ARG A 169 -20.86 0.84 -22.75
C ARG A 169 -21.70 1.26 -23.95
N ARG A 170 -22.96 1.63 -23.74
CA ARG A 170 -23.87 2.08 -24.82
C ARG A 170 -23.38 3.35 -25.51
N MET A 171 -22.88 4.31 -24.72
CA MET A 171 -22.38 5.59 -25.24
C MET A 171 -20.93 5.53 -25.73
N LYS A 172 -20.23 4.41 -25.52
CA LYS A 172 -18.78 4.25 -25.76
C LYS A 172 -17.95 5.37 -25.11
N ILE A 173 -18.31 5.76 -23.88
CA ILE A 173 -17.58 6.78 -23.09
C ILE A 173 -17.02 6.18 -21.81
N GLY A 174 -15.99 6.82 -21.26
CA GLY A 174 -15.45 6.41 -19.96
C GLY A 174 -16.48 6.54 -18.83
N ARG A 175 -16.61 5.50 -18.00
CA ARG A 175 -17.54 5.42 -16.85
C ARG A 175 -17.47 6.65 -15.94
N ARG A 176 -16.28 7.24 -15.77
CA ARG A 176 -16.09 8.44 -14.95
C ARG A 176 -16.89 9.64 -15.45
N LYS A 177 -17.06 9.79 -16.77
CA LYS A 177 -17.85 10.89 -17.37
C LYS A 177 -19.32 10.78 -17.00
N VAL A 178 -19.88 9.55 -16.99
CA VAL A 178 -21.25 9.27 -16.55
C VAL A 178 -21.41 9.60 -15.07
N ILE A 179 -20.47 9.17 -14.23
CA ILE A 179 -20.47 9.46 -12.78
C ILE A 179 -20.49 10.97 -12.53
N VAL A 180 -19.60 11.71 -13.19
CA VAL A 180 -19.49 13.17 -13.03
C VAL A 180 -20.78 13.85 -13.48
N LYS A 181 -21.31 13.49 -14.66
CA LYS A 181 -22.55 14.10 -15.15
C LYS A 181 -23.72 13.81 -14.22
N ARG A 182 -23.82 12.58 -13.69
CA ARG A 182 -24.88 12.23 -12.75
C ARG A 182 -24.80 13.03 -11.45
N ARG A 183 -23.60 13.13 -10.87
CA ARG A 183 -23.35 13.95 -9.67
C ARG A 183 -23.70 15.41 -9.89
N LEU A 184 -23.35 15.96 -11.06
CA LEU A 184 -23.67 17.34 -11.44
C LEU A 184 -25.19 17.57 -11.51
N LEU A 185 -25.97 16.57 -11.93
CA LEU A 185 -27.42 16.63 -11.99
C LEU A 185 -28.11 16.16 -10.69
N GLY A 186 -27.35 15.82 -9.64
CA GLY A 186 -27.92 15.33 -8.38
C GLY A 186 -28.63 13.98 -8.47
N ILE A 187 -28.49 13.24 -9.58
CA ILE A 187 -29.18 11.96 -9.78
C ILE A 187 -28.40 10.86 -9.03
N GLU A 188 -29.08 9.96 -8.33
CA GLU A 188 -28.43 8.81 -7.70
C GLU A 188 -28.27 7.64 -8.69
N ASN A 189 -27.22 6.84 -8.53
CA ASN A 189 -27.06 5.62 -9.32
C ASN A 189 -28.04 4.54 -8.81
N PRO A 190 -28.85 3.91 -9.68
CA PRO A 190 -29.78 2.85 -9.29
C PRO A 190 -29.15 1.73 -8.47
N THR A 191 -27.93 1.32 -8.81
CA THR A 191 -27.20 0.27 -8.08
C THR A 191 -26.79 0.71 -6.68
N VAL A 192 -26.51 2.00 -6.48
CA VAL A 192 -26.18 2.57 -5.17
C VAL A 192 -27.44 2.72 -4.34
N ALA A 193 -28.53 3.21 -4.94
CA ALA A 193 -29.84 3.31 -4.30
C ALA A 193 -30.33 1.93 -3.82
N ALA A 194 -30.31 0.92 -4.69
CA ALA A 194 -30.66 -0.46 -4.33
C ALA A 194 -29.71 -1.03 -3.25
N ALA A 195 -28.41 -0.74 -3.33
CA ALA A 195 -27.43 -1.16 -2.34
C ALA A 195 -27.61 -0.49 -0.98
N LYS A 196 -28.27 0.67 -0.90
CA LYS A 196 -28.65 1.35 0.33
C LYS A 196 -29.97 0.80 0.87
N ALA A 197 -30.96 0.60 0.00
CA ALA A 197 -32.28 0.08 0.36
C ALA A 197 -32.26 -1.32 0.99
N ARG A 198 -31.29 -2.19 0.62
CA ARG A 198 -31.16 -3.54 1.21
C ARG A 198 -30.81 -3.56 2.71
N TRP A 199 -30.33 -2.46 3.29
CA TRP A 199 -29.93 -2.41 4.70
C TRP A 199 -31.06 -1.83 5.55
N THR A 200 -32.12 -2.60 5.74
CA THR A 200 -33.24 -2.22 6.62
C THR A 200 -32.81 -2.30 8.10
N PRO A 201 -33.49 -1.58 9.02
CA PRO A 201 -33.22 -1.69 10.45
C PRO A 201 -33.27 -3.13 10.98
N GLU A 202 -34.16 -3.96 10.42
CA GLU A 202 -34.28 -5.38 10.75
C GLU A 202 -33.04 -6.17 10.34
N VAL A 203 -32.56 -5.99 9.10
CA VAL A 203 -31.32 -6.61 8.61
C VAL A 203 -30.15 -6.19 9.50
N ILE A 204 -30.04 -4.90 9.82
CA ILE A 204 -28.96 -4.37 10.68
C ILE A 204 -28.99 -5.02 12.07
N LYS A 205 -30.18 -5.23 12.66
CA LYS A 205 -30.34 -5.93 13.95
C LYS A 205 -29.85 -7.38 13.88
N MET A 206 -30.07 -8.07 12.76
CA MET A 206 -29.56 -9.43 12.53
C MET A 206 -28.02 -9.45 12.41
N LEU A 207 -27.41 -8.38 11.89
CA LEU A 207 -25.97 -8.32 11.68
C LEU A 207 -25.15 -8.45 12.97
N GLY A 208 -25.67 -8.01 14.12
CA GLY A 208 -24.98 -8.14 15.42
C GLY A 208 -25.12 -9.51 16.08
N LYS A 209 -26.13 -10.31 15.68
CA LYS A 209 -26.57 -11.50 16.42
C LYS A 209 -26.22 -12.82 15.74
N MET A 210 -26.27 -12.88 14.41
CA MET A 210 -26.19 -14.13 13.66
C MET A 210 -24.96 -14.16 12.73
N PRO A 211 -24.35 -15.31 12.41
CA PRO A 211 -23.26 -15.38 11.42
C PRO A 211 -23.67 -14.90 10.02
N ASP A 212 -22.71 -14.46 9.18
CA ASP A 212 -22.99 -13.94 7.82
C ASP A 212 -23.79 -14.93 6.97
N ALA A 213 -23.50 -16.22 7.11
CA ALA A 213 -24.17 -17.26 6.34
C ALA A 213 -25.68 -17.31 6.61
N VAL A 214 -26.08 -17.20 7.89
CA VAL A 214 -27.49 -17.26 8.28
C VAL A 214 -28.23 -15.98 7.89
N VAL A 215 -27.58 -14.82 8.02
CA VAL A 215 -28.18 -13.57 7.55
C VAL A 215 -28.36 -13.59 6.03
N SER A 216 -27.41 -14.16 5.29
CA SER A 216 -27.48 -14.29 3.84
C SER A 216 -28.67 -15.15 3.39
N GLU A 217 -28.87 -16.29 4.04
CA GLU A 217 -29.99 -17.20 3.75
C GLU A 217 -31.34 -16.55 4.05
N LYS A 218 -31.46 -15.83 5.17
CA LYS A 218 -32.71 -15.17 5.57
C LYS A 218 -33.05 -13.93 4.74
N THR A 219 -32.06 -13.20 4.24
CA THR A 219 -32.26 -11.88 3.60
C THR A 219 -32.04 -11.89 2.10
N GLY A 220 -31.49 -12.98 1.54
CA GLY A 220 -31.04 -13.05 0.15
C GLY A 220 -29.82 -12.16 -0.15
N ILE A 221 -29.30 -11.41 0.83
CA ILE A 221 -28.16 -10.52 0.64
C ILE A 221 -26.88 -11.38 0.55
N PRO A 222 -26.00 -11.15 -0.44
CA PRO A 222 -24.76 -11.91 -0.57
C PRO A 222 -23.87 -11.82 0.68
N LYS A 223 -23.30 -12.95 1.12
CA LYS A 223 -22.37 -13.04 2.27
C LYS A 223 -21.24 -12.01 2.20
N SER A 224 -20.72 -11.74 0.99
CA SER A 224 -19.67 -10.74 0.77
C SER A 224 -20.13 -9.31 1.08
N ALA A 225 -21.37 -8.95 0.73
CA ALA A 225 -21.94 -7.64 1.03
C ALA A 225 -22.19 -7.46 2.53
N ILE A 226 -22.67 -8.51 3.21
CA ILE A 226 -22.87 -8.57 4.67
C ILE A 226 -21.54 -8.40 5.41
N SER A 227 -20.53 -9.20 5.03
CA SER A 227 -19.18 -9.10 5.62
C SER A 227 -18.55 -7.72 5.41
N ALA A 228 -18.72 -7.13 4.22
CA ALA A 228 -18.22 -5.80 3.92
C ALA A 228 -18.93 -4.73 4.74
N TYR A 229 -20.26 -4.83 4.88
CA TYR A 229 -21.04 -3.91 5.72
C TYR A 229 -20.60 -4.01 7.19
N ARG A 230 -20.51 -5.22 7.75
CA ARG A 230 -20.03 -5.43 9.12
C ARG A 230 -18.66 -4.82 9.37
N SER A 231 -17.73 -5.01 8.43
CA SER A 231 -16.37 -4.49 8.54
C SER A 231 -16.35 -2.96 8.51
N ARG A 232 -17.16 -2.32 7.65
CA ARG A 232 -17.25 -0.85 7.54
C ARG A 232 -17.92 -0.20 8.76
N HIS A 233 -18.87 -0.90 9.37
CA HIS A 233 -19.66 -0.40 10.50
C HIS A 233 -19.20 -0.97 11.86
N ASN A 234 -18.04 -1.65 11.91
CA ASN A 234 -17.47 -2.26 13.12
C ASN A 234 -18.45 -3.17 13.89
N ILE A 235 -19.35 -3.86 13.18
CA ILE A 235 -20.35 -4.74 13.80
C ILE A 235 -19.70 -6.11 14.05
N ARG A 236 -19.33 -6.35 15.31
CA ARG A 236 -18.71 -7.62 15.74
C ARG A 236 -19.72 -8.52 16.44
N ILE A 237 -19.81 -9.76 15.97
CA ILE A 237 -20.58 -10.80 16.67
C ILE A 237 -19.76 -11.25 17.89
N LYS A 238 -20.28 -11.03 19.10
CA LYS A 238 -19.72 -11.59 20.33
C LYS A 238 -20.01 -13.09 20.37
N ARG A 239 -19.08 -13.90 19.88
CA ARG A 239 -19.13 -15.35 20.04
C ARG A 239 -18.75 -15.71 21.48
N LYS A 240 -19.53 -16.57 22.14
CA LYS A 240 -19.09 -17.21 23.40
C LYS A 240 -17.83 -18.00 23.08
N GLN A 241 -16.69 -17.58 23.65
CA GLN A 241 -15.45 -18.33 23.55
C GLN A 241 -15.49 -19.45 24.58
N HIS A 242 -14.94 -20.63 24.23
CA HIS A 242 -14.75 -21.70 25.21
C HIS A 242 -13.81 -21.23 26.30
N VAL A 243 -14.28 -21.29 27.55
CA VAL A 243 -13.47 -21.03 28.73
C VAL A 243 -12.78 -22.35 29.08
N TRP A 244 -11.45 -22.36 29.00
CA TRP A 244 -10.66 -23.55 29.29
C TRP A 244 -10.54 -23.73 30.81
N THR A 245 -11.09 -24.82 31.32
CA THR A 245 -10.94 -25.20 32.74
C THR A 245 -9.59 -25.86 32.99
N ARG A 246 -9.23 -26.06 34.27
CA ARG A 246 -8.01 -26.76 34.66
C ARG A 246 -8.03 -28.22 34.17
N GLU A 247 -9.17 -28.89 34.28
CA GLU A 247 -9.40 -30.24 33.77
C GLU A 247 -9.23 -30.33 32.25
N ASP A 248 -9.75 -29.34 31.51
CA ASP A 248 -9.58 -29.27 30.05
C ASP A 248 -8.11 -29.15 29.65
N ILE A 249 -7.29 -28.48 30.47
CA ILE A 249 -5.85 -28.32 30.24
C ILE A 249 -5.11 -29.61 30.55
N GLU A 250 -5.51 -30.36 31.59
CA GLU A 250 -4.85 -31.62 31.96
C GLU A 250 -5.05 -32.74 30.94
N ILE A 251 -6.17 -32.74 30.20
CA ILE A 251 -6.40 -33.72 29.13
C ILE A 251 -5.64 -33.38 27.84
N LEU A 252 -5.17 -32.14 27.66
CA LEU A 252 -4.33 -31.75 26.53
C LEU A 252 -3.00 -32.52 26.56
N GLY A 253 -2.68 -33.22 25.48
CA GLY A 253 -1.46 -34.02 25.38
C GLY A 253 -1.58 -35.45 25.93
N LYS A 254 -2.64 -35.78 26.68
CA LYS A 254 -2.98 -37.16 27.08
C LYS A 254 -3.91 -37.86 26.09
N LYS A 255 -4.85 -37.12 25.50
CA LYS A 255 -5.80 -37.61 24.49
C LYS A 255 -5.54 -36.93 23.14
N SER A 256 -5.98 -37.57 22.05
CA SER A 256 -5.87 -36.98 20.71
C SER A 256 -6.72 -35.69 20.61
N ASP A 257 -6.27 -34.74 19.79
CA ASP A 257 -6.95 -33.46 19.61
C ASP A 257 -8.41 -33.65 19.14
N ALA A 258 -8.68 -34.71 18.37
CA ALA A 258 -10.02 -35.06 17.89
C ALA A 258 -10.94 -35.58 19.02
N ALA A 259 -10.42 -36.41 19.93
CA ALA A 259 -11.20 -36.93 21.05
C ALA A 259 -11.56 -35.82 22.05
N ILE A 260 -10.61 -34.93 22.34
CA ILE A 260 -10.84 -33.77 23.21
C ILE A 260 -11.84 -32.82 22.55
N ALA A 261 -11.71 -32.59 21.24
CA ALA A 261 -12.65 -31.77 20.48
C ALA A 261 -14.09 -32.31 20.55
N LYS A 262 -14.28 -33.63 20.42
CA LYS A 262 -15.59 -34.27 20.57
C LYS A 262 -16.14 -34.12 21.99
N LYS A 263 -15.29 -34.30 23.02
CA LYS A 263 -15.70 -34.14 24.44
C LYS A 263 -16.14 -32.72 24.78
N LEU A 264 -15.42 -31.71 24.27
CA LEU A 264 -15.66 -30.31 24.60
C LEU A 264 -16.60 -29.59 23.61
N GLY A 265 -17.10 -30.27 22.57
CA GLY A 265 -17.90 -29.65 21.51
C GLY A 265 -17.14 -28.60 20.70
N LEU A 266 -15.81 -28.73 20.61
CA LEU A 266 -14.92 -27.80 19.94
C LEU A 266 -14.45 -28.33 18.59
N LYS A 267 -13.89 -27.45 17.77
CA LYS A 267 -13.16 -27.87 16.57
C LYS A 267 -11.79 -28.46 16.96
N PRO A 268 -11.32 -29.55 16.34
CA PRO A 268 -9.99 -30.11 16.57
C PRO A 268 -8.87 -29.07 16.42
N SER A 269 -9.03 -28.13 15.48
CA SER A 269 -8.10 -27.01 15.28
C SER A 269 -7.98 -26.08 16.49
N THR A 270 -9.07 -25.88 17.25
CA THR A 270 -9.10 -25.04 18.45
C THR A 270 -8.33 -25.71 19.60
N VAL A 271 -8.52 -27.02 19.75
CA VAL A 271 -7.77 -27.84 20.73
C VAL A 271 -6.29 -27.88 20.37
N ALA A 272 -5.96 -28.16 19.11
CA ALA A 272 -4.57 -28.16 18.61
C ALA A 272 -3.89 -26.79 18.77
N ALA A 273 -4.61 -25.68 18.56
CA ALA A 273 -4.09 -24.34 18.80
C ALA A 273 -3.81 -24.09 20.29
N LYS A 274 -4.71 -24.51 21.18
CA LYS A 274 -4.49 -24.42 22.63
C LYS A 274 -3.31 -25.29 23.06
N ARG A 275 -3.25 -26.55 22.64
CA ARG A 275 -2.14 -27.48 22.89
C ARG A 275 -0.79 -26.88 22.49
N ARG A 276 -0.69 -26.32 21.27
CA ARG A 276 0.51 -25.62 20.78
C ARG A 276 0.89 -24.41 21.63
N ARG A 277 -0.09 -23.66 22.15
CA ARG A 277 0.15 -22.50 23.04
C ARG A 277 0.78 -22.94 24.37
N PHE A 278 0.41 -24.11 24.87
CA PHE A 278 1.00 -24.73 26.09
C PHE A 278 2.21 -25.62 25.80
N LYS A 279 2.68 -25.70 24.54
CA LYS A 279 3.83 -26.52 24.11
C LYS A 279 3.72 -28.01 24.45
N LEU A 280 2.50 -28.56 24.47
CA LEU A 280 2.26 -29.97 24.79
C LEU A 280 2.36 -30.87 23.53
N PRO A 281 2.92 -32.08 23.64
CA PRO A 281 3.08 -33.01 22.51
C PRO A 281 1.74 -33.53 21.99
N THR A 282 1.69 -33.96 20.72
CA THR A 282 0.52 -34.66 20.16
C THR A 282 0.46 -36.05 20.77
N ALA A 283 -0.65 -36.40 21.44
CA ALA A 283 -0.92 -37.80 21.73
C ALA A 283 -1.13 -38.53 20.39
N LYS A 284 -0.27 -39.52 20.09
CA LYS A 284 -0.45 -40.40 18.93
C LYS A 284 -1.72 -41.22 19.16
N GLY A 285 -2.63 -41.23 18.19
CA GLY A 285 -3.83 -42.08 18.25
C GLY A 285 -3.43 -43.55 18.23
N LYS A 286 -4.02 -44.35 19.12
CA LYS A 286 -4.28 -45.77 18.84
C LYS A 286 -5.53 -45.84 17.97
#